data_AF-A0A3M1P956-F1
#
_entry.id   AF-A0A3M1P956-F1
#
_cell.length_a   1.000
_cell.length_b   1.000
_cell.length_c   1.000
_cell.angle_alpha   90.00
_cell.angle_beta   90.00
_cell.angle_gamma   90.00
#
_symmetry.space_group_name_H-M   'P 1'
#
loop_
_entity.id
_entity.type
_entity.pdbx_description
1 polymer ?
#
loop_
_entity_poly.entity_id
_entity_poly.type
_entity_poly.pdbx_seq_one_letter_code
_entity_poly.pdbx_strand_id
1 'polypeptide(L)'
;ENKLKVHQAELAAESNRSEQRARVAGDIAKVEEEQKLEDARVRLNRKKYEAEVVVPSEAEKRAAELRAEGEAARILQDGKATAEAIRMMQEQWQDGATRDLFLIQLLPELLDKVTKVVADNLHIEKLTVLDSGNGNGLPTHVRNLTGSAVAILEQLKTATGLDLPGLLQGTLEKKQKNGSELPKEVL
;
A
#
# COMPACT_ATOMS: atom_id res chain seq x y z
N GLU A 1 -89.35 -51.39 -29.63
CA GLU A 1 -88.77 -50.68 -28.47
C GLU A 1 -87.25 -50.88 -28.29
N ASN A 2 -86.69 -52.07 -28.49
CA ASN A 2 -85.26 -52.33 -28.22
C ASN A 2 -84.28 -51.48 -29.07
N LYS A 3 -84.58 -51.28 -30.38
CA LYS A 3 -83.73 -50.49 -31.28
C LYS A 3 -83.59 -49.01 -30.89
N LEU A 4 -84.63 -48.39 -30.33
CA LEU A 4 -84.63 -46.98 -29.95
C LEU A 4 -83.72 -46.73 -28.73
N LYS A 5 -83.76 -47.65 -27.75
CA LYS A 5 -82.90 -47.59 -26.55
C LYS A 5 -81.42 -47.74 -26.88
N VAL A 6 -81.07 -48.66 -27.79
CA VAL A 6 -79.69 -48.84 -28.26
C VAL A 6 -79.19 -47.55 -28.92
N HIS A 7 -80.00 -46.96 -29.80
CA HIS A 7 -79.60 -45.75 -30.51
C HIS A 7 -79.47 -44.51 -29.59
N GLN A 8 -80.34 -44.39 -28.58
CA GLN A 8 -80.21 -43.37 -27.54
C GLN A 8 -78.94 -43.56 -26.69
N ALA A 9 -78.59 -44.80 -26.36
CA ALA A 9 -77.37 -45.10 -25.61
C ALA A 9 -76.11 -44.81 -26.44
N GLU A 10 -76.11 -45.12 -27.73
CA GLU A 10 -75.05 -44.76 -28.67
C GLU A 10 -74.86 -43.25 -28.79
N LEU A 11 -75.96 -42.50 -28.93
CA LEU A 11 -75.92 -41.03 -29.01
C LEU A 11 -75.40 -40.42 -27.70
N ALA A 12 -75.85 -40.92 -26.55
CA ALA A 12 -75.37 -40.47 -25.23
C ALA A 12 -73.89 -40.79 -25.03
N ALA A 13 -73.44 -41.97 -25.46
CA ALA A 13 -72.03 -42.34 -25.41
C ALA A 13 -71.17 -41.45 -26.32
N GLU A 14 -71.66 -41.12 -27.53
CA GLU A 14 -70.96 -40.20 -28.43
C GLU A 14 -70.91 -38.77 -27.88
N SER A 15 -72.02 -38.27 -27.32
CA SER A 15 -72.06 -36.97 -26.65
C SER A 15 -71.06 -36.89 -25.50
N ASN A 16 -71.04 -37.90 -24.63
CA ASN A 16 -70.09 -37.97 -23.52
C ASN A 16 -68.65 -38.05 -24.01
N ARG A 17 -68.36 -38.85 -25.05
CA ARG A 17 -67.02 -38.91 -25.65
C ARG A 17 -66.59 -37.56 -26.20
N SER A 18 -67.48 -36.87 -26.91
CA SER A 18 -67.21 -35.54 -27.46
C SER A 18 -66.94 -34.52 -26.35
N GLU A 19 -67.75 -34.51 -25.29
CA GLU A 19 -67.56 -33.62 -24.14
C GLU A 19 -66.25 -33.88 -23.42
N GLN A 20 -65.90 -35.15 -23.17
CA GLN A 20 -64.62 -35.50 -22.55
C GLN A 20 -63.43 -35.10 -23.43
N ARG A 21 -63.53 -35.31 -24.75
CA ARG A 21 -62.49 -34.85 -25.69
C ARG A 21 -62.35 -33.32 -25.66
N ALA A 22 -63.45 -32.59 -25.62
CA ALA A 22 -63.43 -31.12 -25.52
C ALA A 22 -62.80 -30.65 -24.21
N ARG A 23 -63.10 -31.29 -23.08
CA ARG A 23 -62.48 -31.00 -21.78
C ARG A 23 -60.98 -31.25 -21.80
N VAL A 24 -60.57 -32.44 -22.25
CA VAL A 24 -59.15 -32.82 -22.35
C VAL A 24 -58.39 -31.90 -23.31
N ALA A 25 -58.99 -31.53 -24.44
CA ALA A 25 -58.40 -30.56 -25.37
C ALA A 25 -58.20 -29.18 -24.72
N GLY A 26 -59.15 -28.73 -23.88
CA GLY A 26 -59.02 -27.50 -23.11
C GLY A 26 -57.89 -27.58 -22.08
N ASP A 27 -57.78 -28.70 -21.35
CA ASP A 27 -56.71 -28.91 -20.37
C ASP A 27 -55.33 -28.96 -21.04
N ILE A 28 -55.20 -29.63 -22.19
CA ILE A 28 -53.96 -29.67 -22.97
C ILE A 28 -53.55 -28.26 -23.41
N ALA A 29 -54.48 -27.49 -23.99
CA ALA A 29 -54.19 -26.12 -24.43
C ALA A 29 -53.74 -25.23 -23.27
N LYS A 30 -54.36 -25.38 -22.09
CA LYS A 30 -53.95 -24.65 -20.89
C LYS A 30 -52.53 -25.02 -20.44
N VAL A 31 -52.22 -26.32 -20.40
CA VAL A 31 -50.88 -26.81 -20.00
C VAL A 31 -49.81 -26.36 -21.00
N GLU A 32 -50.09 -26.35 -22.29
CA GLU A 32 -49.17 -25.86 -23.32
C GLU A 32 -48.85 -24.36 -23.13
N GLU A 33 -49.85 -23.53 -22.85
CA GLU A 33 -49.64 -22.11 -22.57
C GLU A 33 -48.90 -21.88 -21.25
N GLU A 34 -49.19 -22.67 -20.20
CA GLU A 34 -48.44 -22.64 -18.95
C GLU A 34 -46.97 -23.04 -19.15
N GLN A 35 -46.68 -24.08 -19.94
CA GLN A 35 -45.31 -24.45 -20.29
C GLN A 35 -44.57 -23.32 -21.01
N LYS A 36 -45.20 -22.69 -22.01
CA LYS A 36 -44.60 -21.55 -22.73
C LYS A 36 -44.30 -20.38 -21.80
N LEU A 37 -45.19 -20.11 -20.85
CA LEU A 37 -44.99 -19.06 -19.85
C LEU A 37 -43.82 -19.37 -18.92
N GLU A 38 -43.74 -20.61 -18.42
CA GLU A 38 -42.63 -21.03 -17.54
C GLU A 38 -41.29 -21.02 -18.27
N ASP A 39 -41.25 -21.47 -19.53
CA ASP A 39 -40.05 -21.37 -20.36
C ASP A 39 -39.61 -19.91 -20.55
N ALA A 40 -40.55 -19.00 -20.75
CA ALA A 40 -40.26 -17.57 -20.84
C ALA A 40 -39.71 -17.02 -19.51
N ARG A 41 -40.27 -17.44 -18.36
CA ARG A 41 -39.80 -17.06 -17.02
C ARG A 41 -38.39 -17.56 -16.76
N VAL A 42 -38.09 -18.82 -17.08
CA VAL A 42 -36.74 -19.39 -16.95
C VAL A 42 -35.74 -18.61 -17.79
N ARG A 43 -36.06 -18.31 -19.06
CA ARG A 43 -35.18 -17.52 -19.92
C ARG A 43 -34.95 -16.11 -19.40
N LEU A 44 -35.99 -15.45 -18.89
CA LEU A 44 -35.88 -14.12 -18.30
C LEU A 44 -34.97 -14.14 -17.06
N ASN A 45 -35.23 -15.06 -16.14
CA ASN A 45 -34.47 -15.19 -14.90
C ASN A 45 -33.01 -15.53 -15.18
N ARG A 46 -32.73 -16.40 -16.16
CA ARG A 46 -31.35 -16.69 -16.58
C ARG A 46 -30.63 -15.43 -17.06
N LYS A 47 -31.26 -14.63 -17.93
CA LYS A 47 -30.68 -13.37 -18.42
C LYS A 47 -30.47 -12.35 -17.30
N LYS A 48 -31.42 -12.25 -16.36
CA LYS A 48 -31.26 -11.40 -15.18
C LYS A 48 -30.09 -11.84 -14.32
N TYR A 49 -29.99 -13.12 -14.01
CA TYR A 49 -28.89 -13.65 -13.21
C TYR A 49 -27.53 -13.42 -13.87
N GLU A 50 -27.45 -13.62 -15.18
CA GLU A 50 -26.24 -13.35 -15.96
C GLU A 50 -25.84 -11.88 -15.89
N ALA A 51 -26.80 -10.95 -16.08
CA ALA A 51 -26.55 -9.51 -16.05
C ALA A 51 -26.27 -8.96 -14.64
N GLU A 52 -26.95 -9.45 -13.61
CA GLU A 52 -26.89 -8.94 -12.24
C GLU A 52 -25.77 -9.58 -11.42
N VAL A 53 -25.35 -10.80 -11.74
CA VAL A 53 -24.38 -11.56 -10.92
C VAL A 53 -23.13 -11.91 -11.72
N VAL A 54 -23.28 -12.56 -12.87
CA VAL A 54 -22.13 -13.11 -13.60
C VAL A 54 -21.27 -12.01 -14.20
N VAL A 55 -21.87 -11.13 -15.02
CA VAL A 55 -21.17 -10.02 -15.68
C VAL A 55 -20.43 -9.10 -14.70
N PRO A 56 -21.05 -8.61 -13.60
CA PRO A 56 -20.32 -7.76 -12.65
C PRO A 56 -19.22 -8.53 -11.93
N SER A 57 -19.45 -9.79 -11.56
CA SER A 57 -18.40 -10.60 -10.89
C SER A 57 -17.18 -10.82 -11.80
N GLU A 58 -17.40 -11.08 -13.09
CA GLU A 58 -16.32 -11.21 -14.06
C GLU A 58 -15.59 -9.89 -14.30
N ALA A 59 -16.33 -8.77 -14.37
CA ALA A 59 -15.75 -7.44 -14.49
C ALA A 59 -14.90 -7.07 -13.26
N GLU A 60 -15.39 -7.37 -12.05
CA GLU A 60 -14.66 -7.14 -10.80
C GLU A 60 -13.39 -7.99 -10.72
N LYS A 61 -13.50 -9.28 -11.06
CA LYS A 61 -12.34 -10.18 -11.13
C LYS A 61 -11.27 -9.62 -12.07
N ARG A 62 -11.65 -9.24 -13.28
CA ARG A 62 -10.72 -8.70 -14.28
C ARG A 62 -10.14 -7.36 -13.86
N ALA A 63 -10.94 -6.51 -13.22
CA ALA A 63 -10.46 -5.25 -12.66
C ALA A 63 -9.45 -5.48 -11.53
N ALA A 64 -9.67 -6.48 -10.67
CA ALA A 64 -8.74 -6.84 -9.60
C ALA A 64 -7.41 -7.37 -10.16
N GLU A 65 -7.45 -8.23 -11.17
CA GLU A 65 -6.26 -8.72 -11.88
C GLU A 65 -5.44 -7.57 -12.48
N LEU A 66 -6.09 -6.65 -13.21
CA LEU A 66 -5.42 -5.49 -13.81
C LEU A 66 -4.86 -4.52 -12.76
N ARG A 67 -5.56 -4.31 -11.64
CA ARG A 67 -5.03 -3.50 -10.53
C ARG A 67 -3.78 -4.13 -9.93
N ALA A 68 -3.81 -5.44 -9.67
CA ALA A 68 -2.67 -6.16 -9.13
C ALA A 68 -1.47 -6.11 -10.08
N GLU A 69 -1.70 -6.29 -11.39
CA GLU A 69 -0.66 -6.16 -12.41
C GLU A 69 -0.09 -4.74 -12.46
N GLY A 70 -0.95 -3.71 -12.42
CA GLY A 70 -0.55 -2.31 -12.39
C GLY A 70 0.26 -1.95 -11.14
N GLU A 71 -0.13 -2.45 -9.97
CA GLU A 71 0.61 -2.26 -8.72
C GLU A 71 1.96 -2.96 -8.75
N ALA A 72 2.02 -4.20 -9.24
CA ALA A 72 3.28 -4.92 -9.40
C ALA A 72 4.22 -4.20 -10.37
N ALA A 73 3.69 -3.71 -11.50
CA ALA A 73 4.46 -2.92 -12.46
C ALA A 73 4.98 -1.62 -11.84
N ARG A 74 4.14 -0.91 -11.06
CA ARG A 74 4.56 0.31 -10.35
C ARG A 74 5.71 0.02 -9.39
N ILE A 75 5.56 -0.99 -8.53
CA ILE A 75 6.61 -1.39 -7.57
C ILE A 75 7.91 -1.73 -8.30
N LEU A 76 7.83 -2.46 -9.42
CA LEU A 76 9.01 -2.84 -10.21
C LEU A 76 9.70 -1.60 -10.80
N GLN A 77 8.95 -0.66 -11.37
CA GLN A 77 9.51 0.56 -11.95
C GLN A 77 10.08 1.50 -10.89
N ASP A 78 9.37 1.67 -9.78
CA ASP A 78 9.85 2.45 -8.63
C ASP A 78 11.14 1.82 -8.06
N GLY A 79 11.20 0.49 -7.97
CA GLY A 79 12.39 -0.23 -7.56
C GLY A 79 13.57 -0.03 -8.52
N LYS A 80 13.32 -0.07 -9.83
CA LYS A 80 14.34 0.21 -10.85
C LYS A 80 14.83 1.66 -10.79
N ALA A 81 13.92 2.62 -10.69
CA ALA A 81 14.25 4.04 -10.57
C ALA A 81 15.05 4.33 -9.29
N THR A 82 14.66 3.71 -8.18
CA THR A 82 15.40 3.82 -6.90
C THR A 82 16.79 3.21 -7.03
N ALA A 83 16.92 2.03 -7.63
CA ALA A 83 18.21 1.38 -7.86
C ALA A 83 19.12 2.22 -8.77
N GLU A 84 18.56 2.82 -9.82
CA GLU A 84 19.29 3.72 -10.72
C GLU A 84 19.72 5.01 -10.01
N ALA A 85 18.84 5.60 -9.18
CA ALA A 85 19.17 6.75 -8.35
C ALA A 85 20.31 6.43 -7.37
N ILE A 86 20.28 5.26 -6.72
CA ILE A 86 21.36 4.80 -5.84
C ILE A 86 22.66 4.61 -6.64
N ARG A 87 22.60 4.03 -7.85
CA ARG A 87 23.78 3.87 -8.69
C ARG A 87 24.39 5.23 -9.07
N MET A 88 23.57 6.19 -9.49
CA MET A 88 24.02 7.55 -9.77
C MET A 88 24.63 8.21 -8.53
N MET A 89 24.01 8.08 -7.35
CA MET A 89 24.58 8.58 -6.10
C MET A 89 25.93 7.92 -5.79
N GLN A 90 26.07 6.61 -6.02
CA GLN A 90 27.32 5.89 -5.82
C GLN A 90 28.43 6.36 -6.77
N GLU A 91 28.10 6.60 -8.05
CA GLU A 91 29.05 7.16 -9.03
C GLU A 91 29.53 8.56 -8.58
N GLN A 92 28.63 9.40 -8.06
CA GLN A 92 29.01 10.71 -7.49
C GLN A 92 29.80 10.61 -6.16
N TRP A 93 29.61 9.54 -5.38
CA TRP A 93 30.37 9.29 -4.14
C TRP A 93 31.81 8.85 -4.37
N GLN A 94 32.14 8.25 -5.52
CA GLN A 94 33.53 7.92 -5.84
C GLN A 94 34.38 9.18 -6.07
N ASP A 95 33.74 10.29 -6.45
CA ASP A 95 34.37 11.60 -6.52
C ASP A 95 34.41 12.20 -5.10
N GLY A 96 35.45 11.86 -4.33
CA GLY A 96 35.52 11.99 -2.87
C GLY A 96 35.25 13.37 -2.25
N ALA A 97 35.15 14.44 -3.05
CA ALA A 97 34.79 15.78 -2.56
C ALA A 97 33.28 15.94 -2.24
N THR A 98 32.42 15.13 -2.87
CA THR A 98 30.95 15.23 -2.73
C THR A 98 30.43 14.47 -1.52
N ARG A 99 31.17 13.44 -1.07
CA ARG A 99 30.82 12.58 0.06
C ARG A 99 30.68 13.37 1.37
N ASP A 100 31.62 14.25 1.68
CA ASP A 100 31.64 14.98 2.95
C ASP A 100 30.53 16.04 3.02
N LEU A 101 30.28 16.76 1.93
CA LEU A 101 29.19 17.75 1.84
C LEU A 101 27.82 17.09 1.96
N PHE A 102 27.63 15.92 1.33
CA PHE A 102 26.37 15.20 1.37
C PHE A 102 26.11 14.56 2.74
N LEU A 103 27.13 14.04 3.43
CA LEU A 103 27.00 13.54 4.79
C LEU A 103 26.58 14.63 5.76
N ILE A 104 27.11 15.86 5.61
CA ILE A 104 26.67 17.02 6.40
C ILE A 104 25.19 17.34 6.15
N GLN A 105 24.70 17.18 4.92
CA GLN A 105 23.29 17.38 4.61
C GLN A 105 22.38 16.28 5.19
N LEU A 106 22.90 15.06 5.38
CA LEU A 106 22.15 13.93 5.95
C LEU A 106 22.17 13.89 7.49
N LEU A 107 23.17 14.52 8.12
CA LEU A 107 23.32 14.57 9.58
C LEU A 107 22.06 15.07 10.32
N PRO A 108 21.33 16.10 9.88
CA PRO A 108 20.12 16.55 10.55
C PRO A 108 19.02 15.47 10.59
N GLU A 109 18.82 14.74 9.50
CA GLU A 109 17.79 13.69 9.44
C GLU A 109 18.18 12.48 10.30
N LEU A 110 19.46 12.10 10.28
CA LEU A 110 19.98 11.05 11.17
C LEU A 110 19.88 11.45 12.64
N LEU A 111 20.24 12.69 12.97
CA LEU A 111 20.12 13.22 14.31
C LEU A 111 18.66 13.21 14.77
N ASP A 112 17.71 13.66 13.94
CA ASP A 112 16.29 13.70 14.27
C ASP A 112 15.70 12.30 14.53
N LYS A 113 16.10 11.30 13.72
CA LYS A 113 15.70 9.89 13.93
C LYS A 113 16.29 9.31 15.20
N VAL A 114 17.58 9.56 15.47
CA VAL A 114 18.23 9.10 16.70
C VAL A 114 17.61 9.78 17.92
N THR A 115 17.36 11.08 17.88
CA THR A 115 16.72 11.80 19.00
C THR A 115 15.31 11.32 19.26
N LYS A 116 14.53 10.97 18.22
CA LYS A 116 13.20 10.35 18.41
C LYS A 116 13.30 9.01 19.11
N VAL A 117 14.16 8.11 18.61
CA VAL A 117 14.36 6.79 19.22
C VAL A 117 14.87 6.90 20.66
N VAL A 118 15.78 7.84 20.95
CA VAL A 118 16.28 8.08 22.31
C VAL A 118 15.21 8.72 23.20
N ALA A 119 14.46 9.71 22.72
CA ALA A 119 13.36 10.33 23.47
C ALA A 119 12.26 9.31 23.82
N ASP A 120 11.95 8.41 22.88
CA ASP A 120 10.92 7.39 23.05
C ASP A 120 11.37 6.25 23.99
N ASN A 121 12.66 5.93 24.04
CA ASN A 121 13.18 4.78 24.81
C ASN A 121 13.92 5.15 26.11
N LEU A 122 14.25 6.43 26.32
CA LEU A 122 15.11 6.88 27.42
C LEU A 122 14.38 7.95 28.25
N HIS A 123 13.36 7.52 29.00
CA HIS A 123 12.71 8.33 30.04
C HIS A 123 13.60 8.33 31.30
N ILE A 124 14.55 9.27 31.40
CA ILE A 124 15.32 9.46 32.63
C ILE A 124 14.52 10.36 33.57
N GLU A 125 13.68 9.77 34.42
CA GLU A 125 12.86 10.51 35.39
C GLU A 125 13.67 11.13 36.54
N LYS A 126 14.83 10.55 36.89
CA LYS A 126 15.69 11.07 37.96
C LYS A 126 17.14 10.61 37.83
N LEU A 127 18.02 11.52 37.43
CA LEU A 127 19.47 11.31 37.48
C LEU A 127 20.00 11.73 38.86
N THR A 128 20.31 10.76 39.72
CA THR A 128 20.93 11.02 41.03
C THR A 128 22.44 10.84 40.93
N VAL A 129 23.17 11.94 40.87
CA VAL A 129 24.65 11.92 40.92
C VAL A 129 25.05 11.83 42.39
N LEU A 130 25.57 10.68 42.80
CA LEU A 130 26.14 10.49 44.14
C LEU A 130 27.54 11.12 44.17
N ASP A 131 27.62 12.35 44.69
CA ASP A 131 28.90 13.01 44.99
C ASP A 131 29.44 12.45 46.32
N SER A 132 30.69 11.98 46.33
CA SER A 132 31.35 11.41 47.52
C SER A 132 31.81 12.48 48.53
N GLY A 133 31.13 13.63 48.57
CA GLY A 133 31.34 14.69 49.54
C GLY A 133 32.52 15.63 49.23
N ASN A 134 33.03 15.66 48.00
CA ASN A 134 34.19 16.49 47.62
C ASN A 134 33.85 17.64 46.66
N GLY A 135 32.57 17.89 46.36
CA GLY A 135 32.09 19.03 45.55
C GLY A 135 32.48 18.95 44.07
N ASN A 136 33.11 17.85 43.65
CA ASN A 136 33.69 17.67 42.32
C ASN A 136 32.94 16.63 41.47
N GLY A 137 31.84 16.06 41.94
CA GLY A 137 31.04 15.08 41.20
C GLY A 137 30.58 15.57 39.82
N LEU A 138 30.01 16.78 39.74
CA LEU A 138 29.57 17.37 38.46
C LEU A 138 30.75 17.72 37.52
N PRO A 139 31.79 18.47 37.95
CA PRO A 139 32.93 18.80 37.10
C PRO A 139 33.69 17.58 36.56
N THR A 140 33.81 16.53 37.37
CA THR A 140 34.50 15.28 36.98
C THR A 140 33.66 14.48 35.98
N HIS A 141 32.33 14.43 36.18
CA HIS A 141 31.45 13.79 35.22
C HIS A 141 31.43 14.53 33.88
N VAL A 142 31.35 15.87 33.87
CA VAL A 142 31.43 16.67 32.64
C VAL A 142 32.76 16.41 31.91
N ARG A 143 33.90 16.41 32.61
CA ARG A 143 35.19 16.07 31.99
C ARG A 143 35.23 14.66 31.40
N ASN A 144 34.63 13.69 32.10
CA ASN A 144 34.55 12.31 31.61
C ASN A 144 33.64 12.21 30.38
N LEU A 145 32.51 12.92 30.34
CA LEU A 145 31.66 12.99 29.15
C LEU A 145 32.41 13.62 27.96
N THR A 146 33.14 14.71 28.17
CA THR A 146 33.93 15.35 27.10
C THR A 146 35.04 14.42 26.61
N GLY A 147 35.73 13.72 27.51
CA GLY A 147 36.76 12.72 27.15
C GLY A 147 36.19 11.53 26.38
N SER A 148 35.03 11.01 26.81
CA SER A 148 34.32 9.94 26.11
C SER A 148 33.81 10.38 24.74
N ALA A 149 33.35 11.63 24.59
CA ALA A 149 32.93 12.17 23.31
C ALA A 149 34.10 12.24 22.31
N VAL A 150 35.28 12.69 22.75
CA VAL A 150 36.49 12.71 21.92
C VAL A 150 36.90 11.29 21.49
N ALA A 151 36.88 10.33 22.41
CA ALA A 151 37.19 8.94 22.10
C ALA A 151 36.21 8.31 21.08
N ILE A 152 34.91 8.62 21.20
CA ILE A 152 33.89 8.18 20.24
C ILE A 152 34.12 8.81 18.87
N LEU A 153 34.48 10.09 18.81
CA LEU A 153 34.80 10.78 17.56
C LEU A 153 36.05 10.20 16.87
N GLU A 154 37.08 9.84 17.64
CA GLU A 154 38.27 9.15 17.11
C GLU A 154 37.96 7.73 16.61
N GLN A 155 37.12 6.99 17.34
CA GLN A 155 36.65 5.67 16.92
C GLN A 155 35.80 5.76 15.65
N LEU A 156 34.94 6.78 15.54
CA LEU A 156 34.15 7.04 14.35
C LEU A 156 35.03 7.40 13.15
N LYS A 157 36.05 8.23 13.35
CA LYS A 157 37.09 8.53 12.35
C LYS A 157 37.82 7.27 11.89
N THR A 158 38.14 6.38 12.80
CA THR A 158 38.83 5.10 12.48
C THR A 158 37.91 4.13 11.74
N ALA A 159 36.64 4.05 12.12
CA ALA A 159 35.68 3.11 11.52
C ALA A 159 35.13 3.58 10.16
N THR A 160 34.98 4.89 9.96
CA THR A 160 34.32 5.47 8.77
C THR A 160 35.25 6.28 7.88
N GLY A 161 36.45 6.59 8.36
CA GLY A 161 37.44 7.44 7.69
C GLY A 161 37.14 8.94 7.78
N LEU A 162 36.07 9.34 8.46
CA LEU A 162 35.61 10.74 8.51
C LEU A 162 36.23 11.54 9.67
N ASP A 163 36.96 12.59 9.33
CA ASP A 163 37.57 13.50 10.29
C ASP A 163 36.69 14.73 10.57
N LEU A 164 35.64 14.54 11.38
CA LEU A 164 34.69 15.60 11.73
C LEU A 164 35.36 16.86 12.32
N PRO A 165 36.35 16.75 13.23
CA PRO A 165 37.07 17.92 13.74
C PRO A 165 37.82 18.69 12.65
N GLY A 166 38.50 17.97 11.74
CA GLY A 166 39.22 18.57 10.61
C GLY A 166 38.28 19.24 9.59
N LEU A 167 37.11 18.66 9.34
CA LEU A 167 36.08 19.22 8.45
C LEU A 167 35.42 20.48 9.04
N LEU A 168 35.17 20.51 10.36
CA LEU A 168 34.71 21.72 11.03
C LEU A 168 35.77 22.83 11.00
N GLN A 169 37.04 22.49 11.25
CA GLN A 169 38.12 23.48 11.24
C GLN A 169 38.38 24.00 9.83
N GLY A 170 38.35 23.14 8.82
CA GLY A 170 38.46 23.52 7.41
C GLY A 170 37.30 24.39 6.92
N THR A 171 36.08 24.18 7.42
CA THR A 171 34.92 25.05 7.10
C THR A 171 34.97 26.39 7.84
N LEU A 172 35.50 26.43 9.06
CA LEU A 172 35.75 27.68 9.79
C LEU A 172 36.88 28.51 9.17
N GLU A 173 37.96 27.87 8.70
CA GLU A 173 39.05 28.53 7.96
C GLU A 173 38.59 29.03 6.59
N LYS A 174 37.75 28.26 5.87
CA LYS A 174 37.15 28.68 4.59
C LYS A 174 36.17 29.85 4.78
N LYS A 175 35.50 29.94 5.93
CA LYS A 175 34.66 31.08 6.31
C LYS A 175 35.46 32.33 6.70
N GLN A 176 36.68 32.18 7.25
CA GLN A 176 37.59 33.30 7.50
C GLN A 176 38.23 33.85 6.20
N LYS A 177 38.58 32.98 5.24
CA LYS A 177 39.11 33.43 3.93
C LYS A 177 38.08 34.17 3.06
N ASN A 178 36.80 33.80 3.14
CA ASN A 178 35.73 34.53 2.45
C ASN A 178 35.26 35.81 3.19
N GLY A 179 35.77 36.07 4.40
CA GLY A 179 35.47 37.29 5.15
C GLY A 179 36.43 38.46 4.89
N SER A 180 37.54 38.24 4.16
CA SER A 180 38.55 39.28 3.89
C SER A 180 38.41 39.98 2.53
N GLU A 181 37.44 39.59 1.70
CA GLU A 181 37.10 40.30 0.46
C GLU A 181 35.74 40.99 0.61
N LEU A 182 35.73 42.10 1.34
CA LEU A 182 34.68 43.11 1.18
C LEU A 182 34.86 43.74 -0.22
N PRO A 183 33.83 43.73 -1.11
CA PRO A 183 33.93 44.42 -2.38
C PRO A 183 34.01 45.94 -2.14
N LYS A 184 35.20 46.51 -2.34
CA LYS A 184 35.33 47.94 -2.61
C LYS A 184 34.95 48.15 -4.08
N GLU A 185 33.69 48.46 -4.32
CA GLU A 185 33.20 49.33 -5.42
C GLU A 185 31.68 49.25 -5.48
N VAL A 186 31.01 50.08 -4.68
CA VAL A 186 29.87 50.90 -5.12
C VAL A 186 29.87 52.17 -4.26
N LEU A 187 30.52 53.21 -4.76
CA LEU A 187 30.29 54.61 -4.43
C LEU A 187 30.26 55.39 -5.75
#